data_AF-B7KLF9-F1
#
_entry.id   AF-B7KLF9-F1
#
_cell.length_a   1.000
_cell.length_b   1.000
_cell.length_c   1.000
_cell.angle_alpha   90.00
_cell.angle_beta   90.00
_cell.angle_gamma   90.00
#
_symmetry.space_group_name_H-M   'P 1'
#
loop_
_entity.id
_entity.type
_entity.pdbx_description
1 polymer ?
#
loop_
_entity_poly.entity_id
_entity_poly.type
_entity_poly.pdbx_seq_one_letter_code
_entity_poly.pdbx_strand_id
1 'polypeptide(L)'
;MIEGQFSSQGELFFEIELITEDGINLPIDVMLDTGFTEFLAINIQDVKNLGWSLIRTDELRTAQGETLFDVYLGKIIIDRQEFQIPVHAGNQIQEILLGSQWLKIFNLIAKYKEGVLRLE
;
A
#
# COMPACT_ATOMS: atom_id res chain seq x y z
N MET A 1 -10.10 -8.03 10.31
CA MET A 1 -8.90 -7.69 11.06
C MET A 1 -7.71 -8.50 10.53
N ILE A 2 -6.63 -7.81 10.18
CA ILE A 2 -5.32 -8.42 9.91
C ILE A 2 -4.32 -8.09 11.03
N GLU A 3 -3.47 -9.06 11.36
CA GLU A 3 -2.33 -8.86 12.28
C GLU A 3 -1.13 -8.34 11.48
N GLY A 4 -0.33 -7.49 12.10
CA GLY A 4 0.89 -6.95 11.53
C GLY A 4 2.13 -7.27 12.35
N GLN A 5 3.29 -6.83 11.86
CA GLN A 5 4.57 -6.97 12.54
C GLN A 5 5.30 -5.63 12.59
N PHE A 6 6.01 -5.40 13.70
CA PHE A 6 6.94 -4.27 13.80
C PHE A 6 8.29 -4.67 13.21
N SER A 7 8.87 -3.84 12.37
CA SER A 7 10.26 -4.01 11.94
C SER A 7 11.22 -3.72 13.10
N SER A 8 12.51 -4.02 12.91
CA SER A 8 13.57 -3.67 13.88
C SER A 8 13.72 -2.16 14.09
N GLN A 9 13.28 -1.35 13.12
CA GLN A 9 13.28 0.11 13.18
C GLN A 9 11.94 0.67 13.67
N GLY A 10 10.96 -0.21 13.91
CA GLY A 10 9.63 0.14 14.39
C GLY A 10 8.62 0.47 13.28
N GLU A 11 8.93 0.19 12.02
CA GLU A 11 7.97 0.34 10.93
C GLU A 11 6.82 -0.66 11.07
N LEU A 12 5.66 -0.32 10.53
CA LEU A 12 4.43 -1.10 10.66
C LEU A 12 4.20 -1.90 9.39
N PHE A 13 4.40 -3.22 9.44
CA PHE A 13 4.17 -4.10 8.29
C PHE A 13 2.89 -4.91 8.42
N PHE A 14 2.21 -5.10 7.30
CA PHE A 14 1.00 -5.92 7.19
C PHE A 14 1.09 -6.79 5.93
N GLU A 15 0.63 -8.03 6.03
CA GLU A 15 0.46 -8.88 4.85
C GLU A 15 -0.89 -8.54 4.19
N ILE A 16 -0.87 -8.27 2.88
CA ILE A 16 -2.05 -8.10 2.03
C ILE A 16 -1.88 -8.96 0.77
N GLU A 17 -2.93 -9.11 -0.03
CA GLU A 17 -2.80 -9.75 -1.34
C GLU A 17 -2.98 -8.72 -2.46
N LEU A 18 -2.08 -8.70 -3.45
CA LEU A 18 -2.29 -8.01 -4.72
C LEU A 18 -2.89 -8.99 -5.72
N ILE A 19 -3.89 -8.56 -6.51
CA ILE A 19 -4.49 -9.39 -7.56
C ILE A 19 -3.96 -8.92 -8.91
N THR A 20 -3.25 -9.78 -9.63
CA THR A 20 -2.76 -9.49 -11.00
C THR A 20 -3.92 -9.40 -12.01
N GLU A 21 -3.65 -8.90 -13.22
CA GLU A 21 -4.64 -8.84 -14.30
C GLU A 21 -5.24 -10.22 -14.65
N ASP A 22 -4.45 -11.29 -14.56
CA ASP A 22 -4.88 -12.68 -14.79
C ASP A 22 -5.53 -13.34 -13.57
N GLY A 23 -5.74 -12.59 -12.47
CA GLY A 23 -6.47 -13.05 -11.29
C GLY A 23 -5.65 -13.90 -10.33
N ILE A 24 -4.32 -13.81 -10.37
CA ILE A 24 -3.44 -14.46 -9.41
C ILE A 24 -3.33 -13.56 -8.17
N ASN A 25 -3.55 -14.15 -7.00
CA ASN A 25 -3.34 -13.50 -5.72
C ASN A 25 -1.88 -13.65 -5.29
N LEU A 26 -1.23 -12.52 -5.00
CA LEU A 26 0.15 -12.44 -4.56
C LEU A 26 0.19 -11.88 -3.12
N PRO A 27 0.43 -12.73 -2.11
CA PRO A 27 0.61 -12.24 -0.74
C PRO A 27 1.93 -11.47 -0.64
N ILE A 28 1.88 -10.27 -0.07
CA ILE A 28 3.02 -9.38 0.09
C ILE A 28 2.98 -8.67 1.44
N ASP A 29 4.16 -8.34 1.98
CA ASP A 29 4.28 -7.42 3.09
C ASP A 29 4.30 -5.97 2.59
N VAL A 30 3.46 -5.12 3.18
CA VAL A 30 3.39 -3.68 2.90
C VAL A 30 3.67 -2.87 4.15
N MET A 31 4.36 -1.75 4.00
CA MET A 31 4.62 -0.82 5.08
C MET A 31 3.48 0.19 5.19
N LEU A 32 2.81 0.26 6.33
CA LEU A 32 1.85 1.34 6.59
C LEU A 32 2.60 2.65 6.85
N ASP A 33 2.44 3.61 5.93
CA ASP A 33 2.99 4.95 6.03
C ASP A 33 1.87 5.98 6.21
N THR A 34 1.75 6.50 7.44
CA THR A 34 0.75 7.53 7.75
C THR A 34 1.07 8.89 7.14
N GLY A 35 2.30 9.12 6.70
CA GLY A 35 2.72 10.32 5.96
C GLY A 35 2.31 10.29 4.49
N PHE A 36 1.99 9.12 3.95
CA PHE A 36 1.41 8.96 2.62
C PHE A 36 -0.13 9.00 2.70
N THR A 37 -0.75 9.90 1.94
CA THR A 37 -2.19 10.23 2.09
C THR A 37 -3.12 9.48 1.16
N GLU A 38 -2.57 8.73 0.19
CA GLU A 38 -3.34 7.95 -0.78
C GLU A 38 -3.46 6.48 -0.33
N PHE A 39 -4.03 5.59 -1.15
CA PHE A 39 -4.24 4.20 -0.76
C PHE A 39 -2.97 3.33 -0.81
N LEU A 40 -2.28 3.30 -1.95
CA LEU A 40 -1.11 2.45 -2.14
C LEU A 40 -0.06 3.16 -2.99
N ALA A 41 1.21 3.00 -2.62
CA ALA A 41 2.35 3.38 -3.46
C ALA A 41 3.25 2.17 -3.71
N ILE A 42 3.76 2.01 -4.93
CA ILE A 42 4.53 0.83 -5.33
C ILE A 42 5.51 1.19 -6.45
N ASN A 43 6.57 0.39 -6.62
CA ASN A 43 7.51 0.59 -7.71
C ASN A 43 6.83 0.43 -9.08
N ILE A 44 7.14 1.31 -10.02
CA ILE A 44 6.58 1.27 -11.38
C ILE A 44 6.89 -0.04 -12.13
N GLN A 45 8.02 -0.69 -11.84
CA GLN A 45 8.37 -1.96 -12.49
C GLN A 45 7.44 -3.07 -12.00
N ASP A 46 7.14 -3.10 -10.71
CA ASP A 46 6.25 -4.10 -10.11
C ASP A 46 4.83 -3.94 -10.64
N VAL A 47 4.31 -2.72 -10.71
CA VAL A 47 2.96 -2.47 -11.26
C VAL A 47 2.82 -2.93 -12.70
N LYS A 48 3.86 -2.73 -13.52
CA LYS A 48 3.88 -3.22 -14.91
C LYS A 48 3.82 -4.75 -14.96
N ASN A 49 4.48 -5.44 -14.03
CA ASN A 49 4.44 -6.89 -13.93
C ASN A 49 3.07 -7.40 -13.44
N LEU A 50 2.33 -6.62 -12.65
CA LEU A 50 0.97 -6.94 -12.21
C LEU A 50 -0.09 -6.83 -13.32
N GLY A 51 0.23 -6.15 -14.44
CA GLY A 51 -0.69 -5.95 -15.56
C GLY A 51 -1.81 -4.94 -15.28
N TRP A 52 -1.70 -4.13 -14.23
CA TRP A 52 -2.73 -3.15 -13.92
C TRP A 52 -2.81 -2.06 -14.98
N SER A 53 -4.03 -1.54 -15.20
CA SER A 53 -4.28 -0.51 -16.20
C SER A 53 -3.90 0.87 -15.68
N LEU A 54 -3.10 1.62 -16.45
CA LEU A 54 -2.85 3.05 -16.21
C LEU A 54 -4.16 3.83 -16.41
N ILE A 55 -4.51 4.67 -15.44
CA ILE A 55 -5.75 5.47 -15.50
C ILE A 55 -5.50 6.97 -15.61
N ARG A 56 -4.42 7.48 -15.02
CA ARG A 56 -4.02 8.90 -15.09
C ARG A 56 -2.58 9.09 -14.58
N THR A 57 -2.12 10.32 -14.58
CA THR A 57 -0.90 10.75 -13.89
C THR A 57 -1.27 11.86 -12.93
N ASP A 58 -0.84 11.75 -11.67
CA ASP A 58 -1.13 12.73 -10.60
C ASP A 58 0.17 13.40 -10.16
N GLU A 59 0.11 14.69 -9.85
CA GLU A 59 1.22 15.42 -9.22
C GLU A 59 1.03 15.40 -7.70
N LEU A 60 1.97 14.79 -6.99
CA LEU A 60 1.97 14.73 -5.54
C LEU A 60 3.14 15.52 -4.97
N ARG A 61 2.87 16.21 -3.85
CA ARG A 61 3.92 16.87 -3.08
C ARG A 61 4.56 15.86 -2.13
N THR A 62 5.80 15.52 -2.40
CA THR A 62 6.63 14.64 -1.57
C THR A 62 7.59 15.46 -0.72
N ALA A 63 8.35 14.79 0.15
CA ALA A 63 9.45 15.43 0.88
C ALA A 63 10.54 16.00 -0.04
N GLN A 64 10.65 15.52 -1.28
CA GLN A 64 11.61 16.01 -2.29
C GLN A 64 11.05 17.13 -3.18
N GLY A 65 9.79 17.54 -2.95
CA GLY A 65 9.08 18.52 -3.79
C GLY A 65 7.95 17.88 -4.59
N GLU A 66 7.49 18.59 -5.61
CA GLU A 66 6.43 18.10 -6.52
C GLU A 66 6.99 16.98 -7.41
N THR A 67 6.25 15.88 -7.52
CA THR A 67 6.65 14.70 -8.29
C THR A 67 5.44 14.11 -8.99
N LEU A 68 5.62 13.72 -10.24
CA LEU A 68 4.60 13.05 -11.03
C LEU A 68 4.61 11.55 -10.73
N PHE A 69 3.42 11.01 -10.44
CA PHE A 69 3.17 9.59 -10.26
C PHE A 69 2.19 9.10 -11.31
N ASP A 70 2.52 7.99 -11.95
CA ASP A 70 1.55 7.27 -12.77
C ASP A 70 0.58 6.56 -11.83
N VAL A 71 -0.71 6.72 -12.07
CA VAL A 71 -1.76 6.12 -11.25
C VAL A 71 -2.42 5.00 -12.00
N TYR A 72 -2.41 3.83 -11.40
CA TYR A 72 -2.97 2.60 -11.93
C TYR A 72 -4.22 2.19 -11.16
N LEU A 73 -5.08 1.42 -11.81
CA LEU A 73 -6.25 0.83 -11.17
C LEU A 73 -5.88 -0.55 -10.63
N GLY A 74 -5.51 -0.59 -9.36
CA GLY A 74 -5.10 -1.81 -8.68
C GLY A 74 -6.27 -2.58 -8.07
N LYS A 75 -6.06 -3.88 -7.89
CA LYS A 75 -6.96 -4.77 -7.15
C LYS A 75 -6.20 -5.42 -6.02
N ILE A 76 -6.71 -5.32 -4.79
CA ILE A 76 -6.04 -5.86 -3.62
C ILE A 76 -7.05 -6.52 -2.68
N ILE A 77 -6.56 -7.37 -1.78
CA ILE A 77 -7.35 -7.97 -0.70
C ILE A 77 -6.72 -7.57 0.63
N ILE A 78 -7.55 -6.98 1.49
CA ILE A 78 -7.23 -6.73 2.90
C ILE A 78 -8.32 -7.41 3.71
N ASP A 79 -7.94 -8.26 4.66
CA ASP A 79 -8.90 -8.97 5.51
C ASP A 79 -9.96 -9.77 4.73
N ARG A 80 -9.55 -10.46 3.66
CA ARG A 80 -10.45 -11.21 2.75
C ARG A 80 -11.47 -10.34 2.01
N GLN A 81 -11.39 -9.01 2.14
CA GLN A 81 -12.21 -8.09 1.37
C GLN A 81 -11.42 -7.57 0.18
N GLU A 82 -11.99 -7.74 -1.01
CA GLU A 82 -11.42 -7.22 -2.26
C GLU A 82 -11.75 -5.73 -2.42
N PHE A 83 -10.75 -4.96 -2.84
CA PHE A 83 -10.87 -3.55 -3.15
C PHE A 83 -10.24 -3.25 -4.51
N GLN A 84 -10.91 -2.37 -5.25
CA GLN A 84 -10.35 -1.76 -6.46
C GLN A 84 -10.03 -0.30 -6.16
N ILE A 85 -8.76 0.08 -6.27
CA ILE A 85 -8.24 1.35 -5.76
C ILE A 85 -7.29 2.04 -6.76
N PRO A 86 -7.13 3.37 -6.69
CA PRO A 86 -6.00 4.04 -7.34
C PRO A 86 -4.69 3.68 -6.63
N VAL A 87 -3.68 3.30 -7.41
CA VAL A 87 -2.35 2.93 -6.93
C VAL A 87 -1.31 3.86 -7.57
N HIS A 88 -0.52 4.54 -6.75
CA HIS A 88 0.50 5.47 -7.21
C HIS A 88 1.82 4.73 -7.47
N ALA A 89 2.32 4.82 -8.69
CA ALA A 89 3.52 4.13 -9.11
C ALA A 89 4.68 5.12 -9.31
N GLY A 90 5.82 4.83 -8.66
CA GLY A 90 7.00 5.70 -8.67
C GLY A 90 8.29 4.91 -8.85
N ASN A 91 9.32 5.55 -9.41
CA ASN A 91 10.62 4.91 -9.67
C ASN A 91 11.49 4.71 -8.40
N GLN A 92 11.22 5.50 -7.35
CA GLN A 92 12.06 5.55 -6.14
C GLN A 92 11.44 4.82 -4.94
N ILE A 93 10.32 4.14 -5.14
CA ILE A 93 9.62 3.40 -4.09
C ILE A 93 10.34 2.05 -3.91
N GLN A 94 10.85 1.81 -2.71
CA GLN A 94 11.56 0.59 -2.33
C GLN A 94 10.61 -0.39 -1.65
N GLU A 95 9.90 0.06 -0.62
CA GLU A 95 8.82 -0.67 0.05
C GLU A 95 7.47 -0.28 -0.54
N ILE A 96 6.56 -1.26 -0.67
CA ILE A 96 5.17 -0.96 -1.02
C ILE A 96 4.53 -0.27 0.17
N LEU A 97 4.00 0.94 -0.06
CA LEU A 97 3.40 1.76 0.98
C LEU A 97 1.89 1.56 1.02
N LEU A 98 1.36 1.24 2.19
CA LEU A 98 -0.06 1.31 2.51
C LEU A 98 -0.32 2.66 3.16
N GLY A 99 -1.08 3.53 2.51
CA GLY A 99 -1.24 4.90 3.01
C GLY A 99 -2.38 5.10 4.01
N SER A 100 -2.36 6.27 4.65
CA SER A 100 -3.35 6.67 5.66
C SER A 100 -4.80 6.72 5.15
N GLN A 101 -5.04 6.69 3.84
CA GLN A 101 -6.40 6.66 3.29
C GLN A 101 -7.19 5.43 3.77
N TRP A 102 -6.52 4.31 4.02
CA TRP A 102 -7.10 3.10 4.59
C TRP A 102 -7.66 3.30 6.00
N LEU A 103 -7.14 4.28 6.74
CA LEU A 103 -7.59 4.57 8.11
C LEU A 103 -8.96 5.26 8.16
N LYS A 104 -9.55 5.57 6.99
CA LYS A 104 -10.96 5.96 6.87
C LYS A 104 -11.90 4.75 6.86
N ILE A 105 -11.36 3.55 6.64
CA ILE A 105 -12.09 2.28 6.50
C ILE A 105 -11.76 1.37 7.68
N PHE A 106 -10.50 1.32 8.08
CA PHE A 106 -9.99 0.48 9.16
C PHE A 106 -9.42 1.30 10.31
N ASN A 107 -9.35 0.70 11.49
CA ASN A 107 -8.70 1.23 12.67
C ASN A 107 -7.32 0.61 12.83
N LEU A 108 -6.30 1.46 12.97
CA LEU A 108 -4.95 1.04 13.31
C LEU A 108 -4.82 0.90 14.83
N ILE A 109 -4.39 -0.27 15.29
CA ILE A 109 -3.97 -0.51 16.67
C ILE A 109 -2.47 -0.82 16.66
N ALA A 110 -1.66 0.09 17.19
CA ALA A 110 -0.21 -0.10 17.33
C ALA A 110 0.21 0.08 18.79
N LYS A 111 0.48 -1.03 19.48
CA LYS A 111 0.92 -1.08 20.88
C LYS A 111 2.29 -1.71 21.00
N TYR A 112 3.35 -0.92 20.76
CA TYR A 112 4.74 -1.39 20.82
C TYR A 112 5.11 -2.08 22.14
N LYS A 113 4.66 -1.56 23.28
CA LYS A 113 4.93 -2.18 24.60
C LYS A 113 4.34 -3.58 24.76
N GLU A 114 3.22 -3.83 24.08
CA GLU A 114 2.49 -5.10 24.13
C GLU A 114 2.83 -6.01 22.94
N GLY A 115 3.61 -5.52 21.96
CA GLY A 115 3.89 -6.24 20.72
C GLY A 115 2.66 -6.45 19.84
N VAL A 116 1.62 -5.63 19.97
CA VAL A 116 0.37 -5.77 19.21
C VAL A 116 0.33 -4.76 18.06
N LEU A 117 0.20 -5.25 16.83
CA LEU A 117 -0.05 -4.45 15.64
C LEU A 117 -1.21 -5.05 14.85
N ARG A 118 -2.28 -4.27 14.63
CA ARG A 118 -3.50 -4.72 13.93
C ARG A 118 -4.11 -3.62 13.08
N LEU A 119 -4.80 -4.05 12.03
CA LEU A 119 -5.69 -3.23 11.22
C LEU A 119 -7.07 -3.90 11.20
N GLU A 120 -8.11 -3.22 11.72
CA GLU A 120 -9.46 -3.79 11.94
C GLU A 120 -10.64 -2.93 11.51
#